data_AF-A0AAV6TES9-F1
#
_entry.id   AF-A0AAV6TES9-F1
#
_cell.length_a   1.000
_cell.length_b   1.000
_cell.length_c   1.000
_cell.angle_alpha   90.00
_cell.angle_beta   90.00
_cell.angle_gamma   90.00
#
_symmetry.space_group_name_H-M   'P 1'
#
loop_
_entity.id
_entity.type
_entity.pdbx_description
1 polymer ?
#
loop_
_entity_poly.entity_id
_entity_poly.type
_entity_poly.pdbx_seq_one_letter_code
_entity_poly.pdbx_strand_id
1 'polypeptide(L)'
;SLSALVYQHSITPLALPCKLVLPEQDPGLETDEHTSNNDTLLEQGAACSVLYLHSVDMESLTGPQAVKKALTEMIALKPRPSAVPVHFKVSNQGITLTDNSRKLFFRRHYPVKSISHCGLDLEGRKWTQTNDDGVPINTW
;
A
#
# COMPACT_ATOMS: atom_id res chain seq x y z
N SER A 1 12.11 24.62 -16.79
CA SER A 1 12.66 23.56 -15.93
C SER A 1 12.09 23.69 -14.53
N LEU A 2 11.76 22.59 -13.86
CA LEU A 2 11.32 22.58 -12.46
C LEU A 2 12.40 23.20 -11.54
N SER A 3 13.68 22.98 -11.84
CA SER A 3 14.80 23.55 -11.09
C SER A 3 14.84 25.08 -11.13
N ALA A 4 14.60 25.70 -12.30
CA ALA A 4 14.54 27.15 -12.43
C ALA A 4 13.35 27.76 -11.67
N LEU A 5 12.21 27.06 -11.65
CA LEU A 5 11.03 27.47 -10.90
C LEU A 5 11.28 27.43 -9.38
N VAL A 6 11.90 26.36 -8.88
CA VAL A 6 12.26 26.21 -7.46
C VAL A 6 13.27 27.27 -7.02
N TYR A 7 14.32 27.52 -7.82
CA TYR A 7 15.34 28.54 -7.52
C TYR A 7 14.72 29.93 -7.44
N GLN A 8 13.90 30.31 -8.43
CA GLN A 8 13.24 31.62 -8.45
C GLN A 8 12.26 31.80 -7.28
N HIS A 9 11.58 30.74 -6.83
CA HIS A 9 10.72 30.79 -5.65
C HIS A 9 11.46 30.87 -4.31
N SER A 10 12.70 30.38 -4.23
CA SER A 10 13.52 30.50 -3.02
C SER A 10 14.05 31.92 -2.78
N ILE A 11 14.10 32.74 -3.84
CA ILE A 11 14.64 34.11 -3.81
C ILE A 11 13.51 35.14 -3.63
N THR A 12 12.35 34.91 -4.26
CA THR A 12 11.21 35.87 -4.23
C THR A 12 10.01 35.29 -3.47
N PRO A 13 9.62 35.86 -2.32
CA PRO A 13 8.51 35.36 -1.51
C PRO A 13 7.16 35.82 -2.09
N LEU A 14 6.70 35.19 -3.17
CA LEU A 14 5.45 35.58 -3.83
C LEU A 14 4.41 34.44 -3.98
N ALA A 15 4.66 33.24 -3.42
CA ALA A 15 3.70 32.13 -3.63
C ALA A 15 3.59 31.07 -2.51
N LEU A 16 4.33 31.15 -1.40
CA LEU A 16 4.22 30.17 -0.32
C LEU A 16 4.13 30.87 1.06
N PRO A 17 3.31 30.34 1.99
CA PRO A 17 3.12 30.91 3.33
C PRO A 17 4.37 30.87 4.23
N CYS A 18 5.47 30.24 3.77
CA CYS A 18 6.74 30.18 4.46
C CYS A 18 7.92 30.09 3.47
N LYS A 19 9.07 30.68 3.87
CA LYS A 19 10.29 30.77 3.06
C LYS A 19 10.91 29.38 2.88
N LEU A 20 11.14 28.98 1.63
CA LEU A 20 11.86 27.75 1.31
C LEU A 20 13.36 28.01 1.53
N VAL A 21 13.94 27.38 2.55
CA VAL A 21 15.39 27.45 2.83
C VAL A 21 16.05 26.29 2.10
N LEU A 22 16.83 26.59 1.07
CA LEU A 22 17.67 25.61 0.39
C LEU A 22 18.98 25.46 1.19
N PRO A 23 19.47 24.23 1.41
CA PRO A 23 20.77 24.01 2.02
C PRO A 23 21.91 24.58 1.15
N GLU A 24 22.96 25.12 1.78
CA GLU A 24 24.08 25.79 1.10
C GLU A 24 25.01 24.84 0.32
N GLN A 25 24.88 23.53 0.54
CA GLN A 25 25.65 22.51 -0.17
C GLN A 25 24.76 21.69 -1.11
N ASP A 26 25.15 21.68 -2.39
CA ASP A 26 24.65 20.72 -3.37
C ASP A 26 25.04 19.30 -2.91
N PRO A 27 24.08 18.37 -2.71
CA PRO A 27 24.35 17.01 -2.24
C PRO A 27 25.08 16.12 -3.27
N GLY A 28 25.68 16.72 -4.31
CA GLY A 28 26.31 16.03 -5.43
C GLY A 28 27.82 15.87 -5.35
N LEU A 29 28.48 16.30 -4.27
CA LEU A 29 29.95 16.33 -4.21
C LEU A 29 30.55 15.59 -3.00
N GLU A 30 29.89 14.55 -2.52
CA GLU A 30 30.53 13.57 -1.64
C GLU A 30 30.47 12.21 -2.33
N THR A 31 31.61 11.86 -2.97
CA THR A 31 31.88 10.52 -3.47
C THR A 31 32.04 9.62 -2.26
N ASP A 32 30.94 9.04 -1.80
CA ASP A 32 30.94 7.83 -0.98
C ASP A 32 30.21 6.74 -1.74
N GLU A 33 30.85 5.58 -1.82
CA GLU A 33 30.47 4.39 -2.58
C GLU A 33 29.16 3.76 -2.06
N HIS A 34 28.03 4.43 -2.31
CA HIS A 34 26.67 3.97 -1.97
C HIS A 34 25.73 4.01 -3.18
N THR A 35 26.24 3.73 -4.38
CA THR A 35 25.42 3.70 -5.62
C THR A 35 24.91 2.30 -5.98
N SER A 36 24.84 1.34 -5.05
CA SER A 36 24.54 -0.07 -5.42
C SER A 36 23.31 -0.71 -4.79
N ASN A 37 22.59 -0.02 -3.88
CA ASN A 37 21.54 -0.69 -3.09
C ASN A 37 20.12 -0.21 -3.36
N ASN A 38 19.94 0.98 -3.96
CA ASN A 38 18.59 1.49 -4.25
C ASN A 38 17.94 0.70 -5.39
N ASP A 39 18.66 0.43 -6.49
CA ASP A 39 18.13 -0.37 -7.60
C ASP A 39 17.77 -1.79 -7.17
N THR A 40 18.57 -2.42 -6.30
CA THR A 40 18.25 -3.75 -5.78
C THR A 40 17.04 -3.74 -4.85
N LEU A 41 16.84 -2.69 -4.05
CA LEU A 41 15.69 -2.56 -3.16
C LEU A 41 14.40 -2.27 -3.94
N LEU A 42 14.51 -1.46 -5.01
CA LEU A 42 13.45 -1.19 -5.98
C LEU A 42 13.05 -2.48 -6.75
N GLU A 43 14.01 -3.34 -7.09
CA GLU A 43 13.77 -4.65 -7.69
C GLU A 43 13.14 -5.65 -6.71
N GLN A 44 13.62 -5.71 -5.47
CA GLN A 44 13.14 -6.66 -4.46
C GLN A 44 11.73 -6.33 -3.97
N GLY A 45 11.38 -5.04 -3.95
CA GLY A 45 10.08 -4.54 -3.54
C GLY A 45 9.88 -4.54 -2.02
N ALA A 46 8.72 -4.08 -1.57
CA ALA A 46 8.34 -4.04 -0.16
C ALA A 46 7.52 -5.27 0.23
N ALA A 47 7.77 -5.83 1.40
CA ALA A 47 7.06 -6.99 1.92
C ALA A 47 6.58 -6.75 3.36
N CYS A 48 5.35 -7.14 3.66
CA CYS A 48 4.80 -7.10 5.02
C CYS A 48 3.81 -8.25 5.26
N SER A 49 3.48 -8.50 6.52
CA SER A 49 2.43 -9.45 6.88
C SER A 49 1.11 -8.72 7.06
N VAL A 50 0.05 -9.21 6.41
CA VAL A 50 -1.30 -8.64 6.47
C VAL A 50 -2.33 -9.74 6.68
N LEU A 51 -3.56 -9.36 7.03
CA LEU A 51 -4.69 -10.28 7.09
C LEU A 51 -5.45 -10.26 5.77
N TYR A 52 -5.53 -11.41 5.11
CA TYR A 52 -6.45 -11.64 4.00
C TYR A 52 -7.84 -11.90 4.56
N LEU A 53 -8.79 -11.02 4.25
CA LEU A 53 -10.16 -11.10 4.77
C LEU A 53 -11.10 -11.77 3.79
N HIS A 54 -11.18 -11.27 2.56
CA HIS A 54 -12.13 -11.74 1.58
C HIS A 54 -11.74 -11.33 0.15
N SER A 55 -12.36 -11.99 -0.84
CA SER A 55 -12.26 -11.63 -2.25
C SER A 55 -13.64 -11.77 -2.88
N VAL A 56 -14.04 -10.73 -3.60
CA VAL A 56 -15.36 -10.59 -4.21
C VAL A 56 -15.15 -10.29 -5.68
N ASP A 57 -15.93 -10.94 -6.54
CA ASP A 57 -15.93 -10.62 -7.96
C ASP A 57 -16.66 -9.31 -8.22
N MET A 58 -16.01 -8.41 -8.96
CA MET A 58 -16.49 -7.05 -9.20
C MET A 58 -17.01 -6.83 -10.62
N GLU A 59 -16.88 -7.82 -11.50
CA GLU A 59 -17.24 -7.72 -12.91
C GLU A 59 -16.59 -6.46 -13.55
N SER A 60 -17.37 -5.40 -13.77
CA SER A 60 -16.93 -4.13 -14.34
C SER A 60 -16.78 -2.98 -13.32
N LEU A 61 -17.17 -3.19 -12.06
CA LEU A 61 -17.09 -2.17 -11.01
C LEU A 61 -15.63 -1.96 -10.60
N THR A 62 -15.17 -0.70 -10.57
CA THR A 62 -13.77 -0.36 -10.25
C THR A 62 -13.68 0.83 -9.29
N GLY A 63 -12.46 1.19 -8.88
CA GLY A 63 -12.21 2.37 -8.05
C GLY A 63 -12.70 2.24 -6.61
N PRO A 64 -12.96 3.37 -5.93
CA PRO A 64 -13.39 3.36 -4.53
C PRO A 64 -14.74 2.66 -4.30
N GLN A 65 -15.61 2.62 -5.32
CA GLN A 65 -16.91 1.94 -5.22
C GLN A 65 -16.75 0.41 -5.16
N ALA A 66 -15.77 -0.16 -5.87
CA ALA A 66 -15.45 -1.57 -5.77
C ALA A 66 -14.95 -1.93 -4.36
N VAL A 67 -14.10 -1.08 -3.76
CA VAL A 67 -13.64 -1.25 -2.37
C VAL A 67 -14.82 -1.22 -1.39
N LYS A 68 -15.72 -0.24 -1.54
CA LYS A 68 -16.92 -0.12 -0.69
C LYS A 68 -17.82 -1.36 -0.80
N LYS A 69 -18.08 -1.84 -2.02
CA LYS A 69 -18.91 -3.05 -2.27
C LYS A 69 -18.28 -4.28 -1.62
N ALA A 70 -16.98 -4.52 -1.83
CA ALA A 70 -16.27 -5.68 -1.29
C ALA A 70 -16.41 -5.75 0.24
N LEU A 71 -16.25 -4.61 0.89
CA LEU A 71 -16.29 -4.53 2.34
C LEU A 71 -17.71 -4.69 2.88
N THR A 72 -18.72 -4.13 2.20
CA THR A 72 -20.13 -4.31 2.54
C THR A 72 -20.55 -5.78 2.44
N GLU A 73 -20.18 -6.47 1.37
CA GLU A 73 -20.46 -7.91 1.21
C GLU A 73 -19.74 -8.74 2.26
N MET A 74 -18.46 -8.46 2.51
CA MET A 74 -17.68 -9.14 3.54
C MET A 74 -18.32 -9.02 4.93
N ILE A 75 -18.80 -7.83 5.31
CA ILE A 75 -19.43 -7.59 6.62
C ILE A 75 -20.80 -8.28 6.72
N ALA A 76 -21.51 -8.41 5.60
CA ALA A 76 -22.83 -9.04 5.54
C ALA A 76 -22.78 -10.58 5.64
N LEU A 77 -21.63 -11.20 5.37
CA LEU A 77 -21.43 -12.65 5.48
C LEU A 77 -21.66 -13.16 6.91
N LYS A 78 -22.47 -14.22 7.02
CA LYS A 78 -22.72 -14.96 8.27
C LYS A 78 -22.53 -16.46 8.02
N PRO A 79 -21.55 -17.13 8.66
CA PRO A 79 -20.56 -16.57 9.59
C PRO A 79 -19.55 -15.64 8.90
N ARG A 80 -18.91 -14.76 9.68
CA ARG A 80 -17.87 -13.86 9.15
C ARG A 80 -16.69 -14.67 8.59
N PRO A 81 -16.03 -14.20 7.51
CA PRO A 81 -14.89 -14.90 6.96
C PRO A 81 -13.72 -14.94 7.95
N SER A 82 -13.01 -16.07 7.98
CA SER A 82 -11.82 -16.24 8.81
C SER A 82 -10.66 -15.46 8.20
N ALA A 83 -10.07 -14.55 8.98
CA ALA A 83 -8.92 -13.76 8.56
C ALA A 83 -7.66 -14.64 8.53
N VAL A 84 -6.98 -14.70 7.38
CA VAL A 84 -5.78 -15.53 7.20
C VAL A 84 -4.54 -14.64 7.11
N PRO A 85 -3.51 -14.86 7.95
CA PRO A 85 -2.25 -14.11 7.83
C PRO A 85 -1.53 -14.51 6.55
N VAL A 86 -1.22 -13.52 5.70
CA VAL A 86 -0.51 -13.72 4.44
C VAL A 86 0.65 -12.74 4.33
N HIS A 87 1.68 -13.17 3.61
CA HIS A 87 2.80 -12.33 3.23
C HIS A 87 2.45 -11.57 1.96
N PHE A 88 2.38 -10.24 2.07
CA PHE A 88 2.05 -9.29 1.02
C PHE A 88 3.33 -8.65 0.50
N LYS A 89 3.68 -8.92 -0.76
CA LYS A 89 4.85 -8.33 -1.42
C LYS A 89 4.42 -7.45 -2.60
N VAL A 90 4.93 -6.23 -2.67
CA VAL A 90 4.75 -5.29 -3.78
C VAL A 90 6.10 -5.08 -4.46
N SER A 91 6.14 -5.20 -5.78
CA SER A 91 7.33 -4.99 -6.61
C SER A 91 6.96 -4.31 -7.93
N ASN A 92 7.94 -3.95 -8.76
CA ASN A 92 7.69 -3.43 -10.10
C ASN A 92 6.95 -4.41 -11.03
N GLN A 93 6.97 -5.71 -10.73
CA GLN A 93 6.23 -6.74 -11.49
C GLN A 93 4.78 -6.85 -11.04
N GLY A 94 4.45 -6.38 -9.83
CA GLY A 94 3.09 -6.39 -9.28
C GLY A 94 3.05 -6.84 -7.83
N ILE A 95 1.89 -7.35 -7.42
CA ILE A 95 1.60 -7.80 -6.05
C ILE A 95 1.68 -9.31 -5.98
N THR A 96 2.29 -9.84 -4.92
CA THR A 96 2.33 -11.27 -4.62
C THR A 96 1.80 -11.50 -3.21
N LEU A 97 0.80 -12.39 -3.09
CA LEU A 97 0.28 -12.89 -1.83
C LEU A 97 0.80 -14.31 -1.61
N THR A 98 1.37 -14.59 -0.45
CA THR A 98 1.79 -15.95 -0.05
C THR A 98 1.12 -16.30 1.27
N ASP A 99 0.32 -17.36 1.27
CA ASP A 99 -0.29 -17.90 2.48
C ASP A 99 0.57 -19.09 2.95
N ASN A 100 1.35 -18.84 4.01
CA ASN A 100 2.26 -19.84 4.57
C ASN A 100 1.52 -20.99 5.24
N SER A 101 0.30 -20.75 5.73
CA SER A 101 -0.55 -21.77 6.34
C SER A 101 -1.28 -22.64 5.31
N ARG A 102 -1.20 -22.27 4.03
CA ARG A 102 -1.81 -22.98 2.88
C ARG A 102 -3.30 -23.27 3.07
N LYS A 103 -4.01 -22.38 3.77
CA LYS A 103 -5.45 -22.53 4.05
C LYS A 103 -6.32 -22.09 2.89
N LEU A 104 -5.95 -21.02 2.19
CA LEU A 104 -6.73 -20.44 1.09
C LEU A 104 -6.07 -20.67 -0.27
N PHE A 105 -4.76 -20.46 -0.34
CA PHE A 105 -3.95 -20.63 -1.53
C PHE A 105 -2.48 -20.83 -1.11
N PHE A 106 -1.62 -21.27 -2.02
CA PHE A 106 -0.18 -21.30 -1.72
C PHE A 106 0.46 -19.94 -2.04
N ARG A 107 0.25 -19.46 -3.28
CA ARG A 107 0.78 -18.18 -3.76
C ARG A 107 -0.08 -17.65 -4.90
N ARG A 108 -0.37 -16.34 -4.90
CA ARG A 108 -1.06 -15.64 -5.99
C ARG A 108 -0.25 -14.42 -6.42
N HIS A 109 -0.07 -14.25 -7.72
CA HIS A 109 0.63 -13.10 -8.29
C HIS A 109 -0.33 -12.30 -9.18
N TYR A 110 -0.41 -10.99 -8.93
CA TYR A 110 -1.19 -10.03 -9.68
C TYR A 110 -0.23 -9.07 -10.38
N PRO A 111 -0.04 -9.20 -11.71
CA PRO A 111 0.82 -8.31 -12.47
C PRO A 111 0.38 -6.85 -12.35
N VAL A 112 1.30 -5.89 -12.46
CA VAL A 112 0.96 -4.44 -12.41
C VAL A 112 -0.19 -4.10 -13.36
N LYS A 113 -0.20 -4.67 -14.57
CA LYS A 113 -1.21 -4.42 -15.59
C LYS A 113 -2.63 -4.83 -15.19
N SER A 114 -2.80 -5.75 -14.23
CA SER A 114 -4.12 -6.16 -13.74
C SER A 114 -4.62 -5.33 -12.56
N ILE A 115 -3.77 -4.47 -11.98
CA ILE A 115 -4.13 -3.67 -10.81
C ILE A 115 -4.65 -2.33 -11.28
N SER A 116 -5.97 -2.15 -11.25
CA SER A 116 -6.62 -0.91 -11.68
C SER A 116 -6.79 0.10 -10.54
N HIS A 117 -6.88 -0.35 -9.29
CA HIS A 117 -7.09 0.50 -8.13
C HIS A 117 -6.60 -0.16 -6.83
N CYS A 118 -6.07 0.64 -5.92
CA CYS A 118 -5.75 0.25 -4.54
C CYS A 118 -6.03 1.46 -3.63
N GLY A 119 -6.78 1.26 -2.56
CA GLY A 119 -7.20 2.33 -1.67
C GLY A 119 -7.84 1.81 -0.40
N LEU A 120 -8.03 2.71 0.56
CA LEU A 120 -8.73 2.45 1.81
C LEU A 120 -10.24 2.62 1.65
N ASP A 121 -11.00 2.03 2.56
CA ASP A 121 -12.43 2.28 2.67
C ASP A 121 -12.69 3.74 3.07
N LEU A 122 -13.44 4.47 2.25
CA LEU A 122 -13.76 5.88 2.48
C LEU A 122 -14.70 6.07 3.69
N GLU A 123 -15.41 5.03 4.11
CA GLU A 123 -16.29 5.05 5.28
C GLU A 123 -15.53 4.75 6.59
N GLY A 124 -14.22 4.48 6.53
CA GLY A 124 -13.37 4.26 7.70
C GLY A 124 -13.74 3.02 8.51
N ARG A 125 -14.42 2.04 7.90
CA ARG A 125 -14.81 0.80 8.58
C ARG A 125 -13.56 -0.01 8.95
N LYS A 126 -13.55 -0.58 10.15
CA LYS A 126 -12.44 -1.38 10.67
C LYS A 126 -12.83 -2.85 10.78
N TRP A 127 -11.85 -3.73 10.55
CA TRP A 127 -12.00 -5.14 10.83
C TRP A 127 -11.69 -5.41 12.31
N THR A 128 -12.62 -6.06 13.02
CA THR A 128 -12.39 -6.56 14.38
C THR A 128 -12.18 -8.06 14.28
N GLN A 129 -10.96 -8.51 14.58
CA GLN A 129 -10.68 -9.94 14.69
C GLN A 129 -11.43 -10.49 15.91
N THR A 130 -12.04 -11.66 15.78
CA THR A 130 -12.70 -12.37 16.89
C THR A 130 -12.08 -13.75 17.06
N ASN A 131 -11.97 -14.24 18.30
CA ASN A 131 -11.56 -15.61 18.60
C ASN A 131 -12.70 -16.60 18.24
N ASP A 132 -12.46 -17.90 18.41
CA ASP A 132 -13.46 -18.96 18.18
C ASP A 132 -14.75 -18.79 19.02
N ASP A 133 -14.67 -18.09 20.16
CA ASP A 133 -15.80 -17.75 21.02
C ASP A 133 -16.56 -16.47 20.60
N GLY A 134 -16.17 -15.85 19.48
CA GLY A 134 -16.77 -14.61 18.97
C GLY A 134 -16.37 -13.34 19.75
N VAL A 135 -15.40 -13.44 20.67
CA VAL A 135 -14.87 -12.32 21.46
C VAL A 135 -13.82 -11.57 20.63
N PRO A 136 -13.87 -10.22 20.59
CA PRO A 136 -12.84 -9.42 19.94
C PRO A 136 -11.45 -9.76 20.47
N ILE A 137 -10.52 -10.04 19.56
CA ILE A 137 -9.10 -10.18 19.90
C ILE A 137 -8.51 -8.77 19.86
N ASN A 138 -8.30 -8.18 21.03
CA ASN A 138 -7.74 -6.84 21.16
C ASN A 138 -6.33 -6.84 20.53
N THR A 139 -6.17 -6.19 19.39
CA THR A 139 -4.85 -5.92 18.82
C THR A 139 -4.51 -4.48 19.20
N TRP A 140 -3.48 -4.31 20.04
CA TRP A 140 -3.00 -3.03 20.58
C TRP A 140 -2.62 -2.03 19.48
#